data_AF-A0A959BRM3-F1
#
_entry.id   AF-A0A959BRM3-F1
#
_cell.length_a   1.000
_cell.length_b   1.000
_cell.length_c   1.000
_cell.angle_alpha   90.00
_cell.angle_beta   90.00
_cell.angle_gamma   90.00
#
_symmetry.space_group_name_H-M   'P 1'
#
loop_
_entity.id
_entity.type
_entity.pdbx_description
1 polymer ?
#
loop_
_entity_poly.entity_id
_entity_poly.type
_entity_poly.pdbx_seq_one_letter_code
_entity_poly.pdbx_strand_id
1 'polypeptide(L)'
;MPQEGVMFVGEKGTILADYGYHNPMLYEAGEADEKIASIQIPEVQLIDQTTEMINSFKGGQPSRGSYPNAQTIAEAICLGNLAIRMDQRLEWDSKNLKVANVPEANE
;
A
#
# COMPACT_ATOMS: atom_id res chain seq x y z
N MET A 1 -13.83 -12.34 -13.09
CA MET A 1 -12.71 -11.51 -12.60
C MET A 1 -13.06 -10.06 -12.87
N PRO A 2 -12.88 -9.14 -11.91
CA PRO A 2 -13.13 -7.72 -12.13
C PRO A 2 -12.17 -7.16 -13.21
N GLN A 3 -12.55 -6.05 -13.85
CA GLN A 3 -11.73 -5.41 -14.89
C GLN A 3 -10.47 -4.76 -14.31
N GLU A 4 -10.55 -4.30 -13.06
CA GLU A 4 -9.48 -3.73 -12.25
C GLU A 4 -9.69 -4.14 -10.78
N GLY A 5 -8.61 -4.31 -10.01
CA GLY A 5 -8.71 -4.75 -8.63
C GLY A 5 -7.38 -5.02 -7.96
N VAL A 6 -7.46 -5.53 -6.73
CA VAL A 6 -6.30 -5.88 -5.90
C VAL A 6 -6.43 -7.34 -5.45
N MET A 7 -5.33 -8.09 -5.56
CA MET A 7 -5.27 -9.48 -5.11
C MET A 7 -4.16 -9.65 -4.08
N PHE A 8 -4.50 -10.26 -2.94
CA PHE A 8 -3.57 -10.64 -1.88
C PHE A 8 -3.45 -12.16 -1.87
N VAL A 9 -2.26 -12.67 -2.19
CA VAL A 9 -1.97 -14.11 -2.17
C VAL A 9 -1.21 -14.42 -0.88
N GLY A 10 -1.80 -15.26 -0.03
CA GLY A 10 -1.19 -15.72 1.21
C GLY A 10 -1.10 -17.24 1.27
N GLU A 11 -0.38 -17.75 2.27
CA GLU A 11 -0.21 -19.20 2.48
C GLU A 11 -1.52 -19.96 2.77
N LYS A 12 -2.57 -19.24 3.19
CA LYS A 12 -3.84 -19.81 3.65
C LYS A 12 -5.02 -19.46 2.73
N GLY A 13 -4.74 -18.94 1.54
CA GLY A 13 -5.76 -18.54 0.58
C GLY A 13 -5.47 -17.17 -0.04
N THR A 14 -6.38 -16.78 -0.91
CA THR A 14 -6.24 -15.58 -1.75
C THR A 14 -7.45 -14.67 -1.59
N ILE A 15 -7.21 -13.38 -1.32
CA ILE A 15 -8.27 -12.36 -1.29
C ILE A 15 -8.23 -11.59 -2.60
N LEU A 16 -9.37 -11.48 -3.27
CA LEU A 16 -9.55 -10.64 -4.46
C LEU A 16 -10.61 -9.58 -4.17
N ALA A 17 -10.29 -8.32 -4.39
CA ALA A 17 -11.23 -7.21 -4.29
C ALA A 17 -11.23 -6.39 -5.59
N ASP A 18 -12.31 -5.65 -5.82
CA ASP A 18 -12.34 -4.66 -6.90
C ASP A 18 -11.51 -3.42 -6.58
N TYR A 19 -11.46 -2.47 -7.51
CA TYR A 19 -10.78 -1.20 -7.30
C TYR A 19 -11.43 -0.42 -6.13
N GLY A 20 -10.59 0.04 -5.20
CA GLY A 20 -11.05 0.63 -3.95
C GLY A 20 -11.36 -0.37 -2.84
N TYR A 21 -11.01 -1.65 -3.03
CA TYR A 21 -11.15 -2.72 -2.03
C TYR A 21 -12.61 -3.08 -1.69
N HIS A 22 -13.57 -2.83 -2.58
CA HIS A 22 -14.94 -3.29 -2.37
C HIS A 22 -15.10 -4.75 -2.81
N ASN A 23 -16.23 -5.33 -2.38
CA ASN A 23 -16.64 -6.70 -2.71
C ASN A 23 -15.52 -7.76 -2.56
N PRO A 24 -14.82 -7.81 -1.41
CA PRO A 24 -13.73 -8.76 -1.23
C PRO A 24 -14.26 -10.20 -1.26
N MET A 25 -13.61 -11.04 -2.06
CA MET A 25 -13.85 -12.47 -2.16
C MET A 25 -12.63 -13.24 -1.66
N LEU A 26 -12.85 -14.25 -0.83
CA LEU A 26 -11.81 -15.16 -0.39
C LEU A 26 -11.89 -16.47 -1.19
N TYR A 27 -10.76 -16.88 -1.74
CA TYR A 27 -10.56 -18.15 -2.44
C TYR A 27 -9.64 -19.07 -1.65
N GLU A 28 -9.85 -20.38 -1.82
CA GLU A 28 -9.00 -21.45 -1.25
C GLU A 28 -8.91 -21.42 0.29
N ALA A 29 -10.01 -21.00 0.94
CA ALA A 29 -10.10 -20.79 2.37
C ALA A 29 -10.00 -22.07 3.23
N GLY A 30 -10.16 -23.27 2.66
CA GLY A 30 -10.25 -24.51 3.46
C GLY A 30 -11.35 -24.41 4.54
N GLU A 31 -11.08 -24.84 5.76
CA GLU A 31 -11.98 -24.67 6.94
C GLU A 31 -11.98 -23.23 7.51
N ALA A 32 -11.49 -22.21 6.80
CA ALA A 32 -11.32 -20.87 7.36
C ALA A 32 -12.61 -20.06 7.53
N ASP A 33 -13.80 -20.59 7.19
CA ASP A 33 -15.08 -19.90 7.39
C ASP A 33 -15.31 -19.48 8.85
N GLU A 34 -14.98 -20.34 9.83
CA GLU A 34 -15.11 -19.99 11.26
C GLU A 34 -14.14 -18.89 11.69
N LYS A 35 -12.94 -18.82 11.09
CA LYS A 35 -11.94 -17.80 11.44
C LYS A 35 -12.28 -16.43 10.86
N ILE A 36 -12.82 -16.36 9.65
CA ILE A 36 -13.24 -15.09 9.02
C ILE A 36 -14.34 -14.44 9.86
N ALA A 37 -15.33 -15.21 10.30
CA ALA A 37 -16.42 -14.73 11.15
C ALA A 37 -15.92 -14.17 12.50
N SER A 38 -14.74 -14.62 12.96
CA SER A 38 -14.12 -14.14 14.20
C SER A 38 -13.25 -12.88 14.03
N ILE A 39 -12.97 -12.45 12.78
CA ILE A 39 -12.18 -11.23 12.53
C ILE A 39 -13.02 -10.02 12.90
N GLN A 40 -12.63 -9.34 13.98
CA GLN A 40 -13.18 -8.03 14.31
C GLN A 40 -12.56 -6.99 13.39
N ILE A 41 -13.39 -6.42 12.50
CA ILE A 41 -13.00 -5.27 11.71
C ILE A 41 -13.08 -4.05 12.65
N PRO A 42 -11.97 -3.32 12.85
CA PRO A 42 -12.02 -2.11 13.67
C PRO A 42 -12.97 -1.10 13.04
N GLU A 43 -13.79 -0.44 13.87
CA GLU A 43 -14.56 0.70 13.40
C GLU A 43 -13.60 1.81 12.96
N VAL A 44 -13.65 2.14 11.67
CA VAL A 44 -12.88 3.23 11.11
C VAL A 44 -13.75 4.46 11.07
N GLN A 45 -13.25 5.58 11.59
CA GLN A 45 -13.92 6.86 11.44
C GLN A 45 -13.91 7.26 9.95
N LEU A 46 -15.08 7.21 9.33
CA LEU A 46 -15.28 7.71 7.98
C LEU A 46 -15.40 9.24 8.04
N ILE A 47 -14.31 9.91 7.68
CA ILE A 47 -14.23 11.36 7.49
C ILE A 47 -13.67 11.61 6.08
N ASP A 48 -14.23 12.58 5.37
CA ASP A 48 -13.74 12.92 4.05
C ASP A 48 -12.35 13.58 4.14
N GLN A 49 -11.60 13.49 3.04
CA GLN A 49 -10.21 13.94 2.97
C GLN A 49 -10.06 15.44 3.27
N THR A 50 -11.01 16.27 2.86
CA THR A 50 -10.94 17.72 3.05
C THR A 50 -11.14 18.08 4.51
N THR A 51 -12.16 17.51 5.15
CA THR A 51 -12.42 17.74 6.58
C THR A 51 -11.28 17.22 7.44
N GLU A 52 -10.73 16.04 7.12
CA GLU A 52 -9.57 15.48 7.82
C GLU A 52 -8.36 16.43 7.73
N MET A 53 -8.04 16.91 6.52
CA MET A 53 -6.96 17.86 6.28
C MET A 53 -7.15 19.18 7.06
N ILE A 54 -8.36 19.75 7.04
CA ILE A 54 -8.68 20.98 7.79
C ILE A 54 -8.48 20.76 9.30
N ASN A 55 -8.94 19.63 9.83
CA ASN A 55 -8.79 19.30 11.25
C ASN A 55 -7.31 19.18 11.64
N SER A 56 -6.48 18.58 10.80
CA SER A 56 -5.03 18.53 11.02
C SER A 56 -4.41 19.93 11.06
N PHE A 57 -4.79 20.83 10.15
CA PHE A 57 -4.29 22.21 10.17
C PHE A 57 -4.77 23.05 11.36
N LYS A 58 -5.87 22.66 12.01
CA LYS A 58 -6.38 23.27 13.24
C LYS A 58 -5.69 22.74 14.51
N GLY A 59 -4.64 21.93 14.38
CA GLY A 59 -3.92 21.34 15.51
C GLY A 59 -4.49 19.99 15.99
N GLY A 60 -5.36 19.36 15.19
CA GLY A 60 -5.79 17.99 15.40
C GLY A 60 -4.70 16.97 15.05
N GLN A 61 -5.10 15.70 14.95
CA GLN A 61 -4.20 14.63 14.54
C GLN A 61 -3.72 14.82 13.09
N PRO A 62 -2.51 14.34 12.72
CA PRO A 62 -2.06 14.32 11.34
C PRO A 62 -3.04 13.53 10.45
N SER A 63 -3.31 14.05 9.24
CA SER A 63 -4.15 13.36 8.26
C SER A 63 -3.52 12.01 7.87
N ARG A 64 -4.38 11.06 7.51
CA ARG A 64 -3.94 9.77 6.93
C ARG A 64 -3.09 9.98 5.68
N GLY A 65 -3.34 11.05 4.92
CA GLY A 65 -2.54 11.47 3.76
C GLY A 65 -1.31 12.32 4.09
N SER A 66 -0.83 12.33 5.34
CA SER A 66 0.36 13.08 5.73
C SER A 66 1.64 12.59 5.05
N TYR A 67 2.65 13.47 4.93
CA TYR A 67 3.93 13.14 4.32
C TYR A 67 4.60 11.88 4.93
N PRO A 68 4.66 11.68 6.27
CA PRO A 68 5.26 10.47 6.83
C PRO A 68 4.60 9.17 6.37
N ASN A 69 3.30 9.20 6.05
CA ASN A 69 2.56 8.04 5.52
C ASN A 69 2.74 7.89 4.00
N ALA A 70 2.94 8.98 3.27
CA ALA A 70 3.03 9.00 1.82
C ALA A 70 4.48 8.91 1.27
N GLN A 71 5.49 9.20 2.10
CA GLN A 71 6.89 9.32 1.66
C GLN A 71 7.41 8.03 1.00
N THR A 72 7.08 6.86 1.55
CA THR A 72 7.54 5.57 1.03
C THR A 72 6.89 5.24 -0.32
N ILE A 73 5.65 5.70 -0.54
CA ILE A 73 4.96 5.57 -1.82
C ILE A 73 5.63 6.46 -2.86
N ALA A 74 5.92 7.72 -2.51
CA ALA A 74 6.61 8.65 -3.39
C ALA A 74 8.01 8.13 -3.77
N GLU A 75 8.74 7.60 -2.80
CA GLU A 75 10.04 6.95 -3.00
C GLU A 75 9.94 5.76 -3.97
N ALA A 76 8.99 4.85 -3.76
CA ALA A 76 8.78 3.69 -4.64
C ALA A 76 8.46 4.10 -6.08
N ILE A 77 7.66 5.15 -6.30
CA ILE A 77 7.38 5.68 -7.64
C ILE A 77 8.66 6.20 -8.31
N CYS A 78 9.47 6.97 -7.59
CA CYS A 78 10.75 7.47 -8.09
C CYS A 78 11.72 6.31 -8.43
N LEU A 79 11.76 5.27 -7.60
CA LEU A 79 12.59 4.09 -7.85
C LEU A 79 12.12 3.29 -9.08
N GLY A 80 10.81 3.19 -9.31
CA GLY A 80 10.27 2.59 -10.54
C GLY A 80 10.72 3.37 -11.79
N ASN A 81 10.68 4.70 -11.73
CA ASN A 81 11.18 5.56 -12.79
C ASN A 81 12.69 5.41 -13.03
N LEU A 82 13.48 5.19 -11.98
CA LEU A 82 14.91 4.94 -12.08
C LEU A 82 15.19 3.56 -12.69
N ALA A 83 14.50 2.52 -12.23
CA ALA A 83 14.64 1.16 -12.75
C ALA A 83 14.32 1.08 -14.26
N ILE A 84 13.30 1.79 -14.72
CA ILE A 84 12.98 1.90 -16.16
C ILE A 84 14.13 2.56 -16.95
N ARG A 85 14.76 3.60 -16.39
CA ARG A 85 15.88 4.30 -17.05
C ARG A 85 17.16 3.48 -17.09
N MET A 86 17.42 2.70 -16.05
CA MET A 86 18.61 1.87 -15.94
C MET A 86 18.49 0.51 -16.64
N ASP A 87 17.26 0.14 -17.05
CA ASP A 87 16.90 -1.12 -17.71
C ASP A 87 17.46 -2.37 -16.99
N GLN A 88 17.46 -2.33 -15.66
CA GLN A 88 17.98 -3.42 -14.83
C GLN A 88 17.36 -3.40 -13.43
N ARG A 89 17.50 -4.52 -12.71
CA ARG A 89 17.05 -4.63 -11.32
C ARG A 89 17.95 -3.80 -10.41
N LEU A 90 17.36 -2.88 -9.65
CA LEU A 90 18.06 -2.07 -8.64
C LEU A 90 17.81 -2.63 -7.24
N GLU A 91 18.87 -2.71 -6.44
CA GLU A 91 18.82 -2.99 -5.01
C GLU A 91 18.92 -1.66 -4.27
N TRP A 92 17.87 -1.30 -3.54
CA TRP A 92 17.75 -0.01 -2.90
C TRP A 92 18.10 -0.08 -1.41
N ASP A 93 19.05 0.76 -0.98
CA ASP A 93 19.35 1.04 0.42
C ASP A 93 18.57 2.27 0.88
N SER A 94 17.39 2.05 1.45
CA SER A 94 16.51 3.12 1.92
C SER A 94 17.08 3.93 3.09
N LYS A 95 18.06 3.39 3.83
CA LYS A 95 18.68 4.12 4.96
C LYS A 95 19.65 5.18 4.46
N ASN A 96 20.43 4.84 3.43
CA ASN A 96 21.43 5.74 2.85
C ASN A 96 20.92 6.46 1.59
N LEU A 97 19.71 6.14 1.13
CA LEU A 97 19.08 6.65 -0.08
C LEU A 97 19.96 6.45 -1.32
N LYS A 98 20.44 5.21 -1.51
CA LYS A 98 21.34 4.85 -2.62
C LYS A 98 20.99 3.51 -3.24
N VAL A 99 21.31 3.36 -4.52
CA VAL A 99 21.33 2.08 -5.23
C VAL A 99 22.62 1.34 -4.87
N ALA A 100 22.49 0.13 -4.34
CA ALA A 100 23.59 -0.66 -3.80
C ALA A 100 24.35 -1.47 -4.86
N ASN A 101 23.70 -1.81 -5.98
CA ASN A 101 24.21 -2.76 -6.97
C ASN A 101 24.57 -2.13 -8.33
N VAL A 102 24.22 -0.85 -8.56
CA VAL A 102 24.48 -0.13 -9.82
C VAL A 102 24.99 1.28 -9.49
N PRO A 103 26.31 1.49 -9.39
CA PRO A 103 26.90 2.77 -9.00
C PRO A 103 26.43 3.95 -9.86
N GLU A 104 26.33 3.76 -11.18
CA GLU A 104 25.92 4.78 -12.15
C GLU A 104 24.49 5.28 -11.92
N ALA A 105 23.66 4.53 -11.18
CA ALA A 105 22.31 4.95 -10.82
C ALA A 105 22.29 5.98 -9.66
N ASN A 106 23.44 6.34 -9.10
CA ASN A 106 23.59 7.32 -8.02
C ASN A 106 24.22 8.65 -8.48
N GLU A 107 24.47 8.81 -9.78
CA GLU A 107 25.02 10.02 -10.41
C GLU A 107 23.91 10.84 -11.08
#